data_AF-A0A4Q2X8S3-F1
#
_entry.id   AF-A0A4Q2X8S3-F1
#
_cell.length_a   1.000
_cell.length_b   1.000
_cell.length_c   1.000
_cell.angle_alpha   90.00
_cell.angle_beta   90.00
_cell.angle_gamma   90.00
#
_symmetry.space_group_name_H-M   'P 1'
#
loop_
_entity.id
_entity.type
_entity.pdbx_description
1 polymer ?
#
loop_
_entity_poly.entity_id
_entity_poly.type
_entity_poly.pdbx_seq_one_letter_code
_entity_poly.pdbx_strand_id
1 'polypeptide(L)'
;MKTRFLLPFCLAGLAHAQVYTPPAQNNPPPAQTTPNDTAPSQQSQEKQPGPLGQEIPMLDPAAETITVGGVAIPLGDNRLLRARFEKYLSQPPESDEAAAKYRQTIAEILATISPFHEGGPDLYGAFKQLPGASVYPGDANLCGSLAESIYMAMLAKQDVNGLKKLNKGMEDEKNALIKEADFTSRQDKGTRLKETTTKDKNGDVTSHKSNEQTPGTGNVSLRYQDQVRRITEIEALKKANIIKTEAQTIRTKAQYQVSMVQWFVQRRYEHVLMAARFYNQIWKDGDATLRIDKNSDVSKLFSESVGVSPTVASLDSLSNEAIRETTKYIEAFDLMVSRNELHSASQRLMEAYALGEYLAPVATLSLEKKRRIADYVRDLHELYGTLQARDYTKTQELATRLKTVARDFPSSKVDSAIAAYTLASDLAIEEAKAHLLAKESDKAAQKIKAAAELWPTNPKLSEFRTLVSNSSGIVTARNDFDRLISEGNFREIARRQYEIAPTI
;
A
#
# COMPACT_ATOMS: atom_id res chain seq x y z
N MET A 1 -6.42 32.42 43.69
CA MET A 1 -7.00 31.83 42.46
C MET A 1 -5.86 31.51 41.50
N LYS A 2 -5.57 30.23 41.29
CA LYS A 2 -4.57 29.73 40.33
C LYS A 2 -5.26 28.63 39.52
N THR A 3 -5.49 28.86 38.25
CA THR A 3 -6.06 27.88 37.32
C THR A 3 -4.96 27.38 36.40
N ARG A 4 -4.60 26.11 36.57
CA ARG A 4 -3.70 25.34 35.70
C ARG A 4 -4.57 24.62 34.67
N PHE A 5 -4.33 24.87 33.38
CA PHE A 5 -4.84 24.04 32.30
C PHE A 5 -3.88 22.88 32.05
N LEU A 6 -4.39 21.66 32.19
CA LEU A 6 -3.77 20.39 31.82
C LEU A 6 -4.07 20.13 30.34
N LEU A 7 -3.03 19.86 29.56
CA LEU A 7 -3.11 19.41 28.17
C LEU A 7 -2.69 17.93 28.13
N PRO A 8 -3.51 16.98 27.63
CA PRO A 8 -3.09 15.61 27.49
C PRO A 8 -2.32 15.42 26.16
N PHE A 9 -1.05 15.05 26.28
CA PHE A 9 -0.21 14.56 25.19
C PHE A 9 -0.54 13.07 24.98
N CYS A 10 -1.15 12.71 23.86
CA CYS A 10 -1.25 11.31 23.43
C CYS A 10 -0.05 10.97 22.53
N LEU A 11 0.82 10.07 23.01
CA LEU A 11 1.90 9.45 22.24
C LEU A 11 1.32 8.63 21.07
N ALA A 12 1.79 8.92 19.86
CA ALA A 12 1.64 8.06 18.70
C ALA A 12 2.68 6.93 18.75
N GLY A 13 2.26 5.73 18.33
CA GLY A 13 3.02 4.49 18.37
C GLY A 13 4.28 4.50 17.51
N LEU A 14 5.28 3.77 18.01
CA LEU A 14 6.61 3.56 17.47
C LEU A 14 6.56 2.84 16.12
N ALA A 15 7.08 3.47 15.06
CA ALA A 15 7.56 2.77 13.88
C ALA A 15 9.04 2.42 14.10
N HIS A 16 9.37 1.14 14.13
CA HIS A 16 10.76 0.68 14.17
C HIS A 16 11.43 0.94 12.81
N ALA A 17 12.16 2.06 12.73
CA ALA A 17 13.15 2.27 11.68
C ALA A 17 14.38 1.41 11.99
N GLN A 18 14.57 0.30 11.29
CA GLN A 18 15.87 -0.36 11.27
C GLN A 18 16.82 0.48 10.38
N VAL A 19 17.82 1.05 11.04
CA VAL A 19 18.92 1.81 10.44
C VAL A 19 19.93 0.83 9.84
N TYR A 20 20.45 1.19 8.67
CA TYR A 20 21.54 0.51 7.96
C TYR A 20 22.79 0.29 8.85
N THR A 21 23.23 -0.96 8.99
CA THR A 21 24.52 -1.35 9.60
C THR A 21 25.53 -1.75 8.53
N PRO A 22 26.78 -1.23 8.54
CA PRO A 22 27.84 -1.61 7.59
C PRO A 22 28.40 -3.02 7.88
N PRO A 23 29.03 -3.70 6.91
CA PRO A 23 29.43 -5.09 7.07
C PRO A 23 30.66 -5.25 7.97
N ALA A 24 30.60 -6.18 8.93
CA ALA A 24 31.72 -6.62 9.75
C ALA A 24 32.45 -7.81 9.11
N GLN A 25 33.77 -7.87 9.32
CA GLN A 25 34.70 -8.88 8.81
C GLN A 25 34.43 -10.30 9.36
N ASN A 26 34.72 -11.29 8.52
CA ASN A 26 34.65 -12.73 8.77
C ASN A 26 35.32 -13.17 10.09
N ASN A 27 34.55 -13.82 10.97
CA ASN A 27 34.89 -15.09 11.64
C ASN A 27 33.64 -15.64 12.38
N PRO A 28 33.38 -16.97 12.40
CA PRO A 28 32.16 -17.52 13.00
C PRO A 28 32.35 -17.88 14.49
N PRO A 29 31.43 -17.50 15.38
CA PRO A 29 31.29 -18.10 16.71
C PRO A 29 30.03 -18.99 16.84
N PRO A 30 29.97 -19.87 17.86
CA PRO A 30 29.16 -21.08 17.86
C PRO A 30 27.68 -20.86 18.24
N ALA A 31 26.85 -21.80 17.80
CA ALA A 31 25.41 -21.82 18.00
C ALA A 31 25.01 -21.78 19.49
N GLN A 32 24.18 -20.81 19.83
CA GLN A 32 23.37 -20.80 21.06
C GLN A 32 21.90 -20.62 20.68
N THR A 33 21.09 -21.58 21.11
CA THR A 33 19.64 -21.62 21.04
C THR A 33 19.03 -20.58 21.99
N THR A 34 18.23 -19.64 21.46
CA THR A 34 17.33 -18.79 22.26
C THR A 34 15.88 -19.27 22.14
N PRO A 35 15.06 -19.13 23.21
CA PRO A 35 13.73 -19.71 23.30
C PRO A 35 12.70 -18.93 22.47
N ASN A 36 11.83 -19.65 21.76
CA ASN A 36 10.63 -19.11 21.12
C ASN A 36 9.63 -18.69 22.20
N ASP A 37 9.41 -17.39 22.34
CA ASP A 37 8.24 -16.84 23.02
C ASP A 37 7.35 -16.19 21.95
N THR A 38 6.59 -17.03 21.25
CA THR A 38 5.55 -16.59 20.31
C THR A 38 4.22 -16.95 20.95
N ALA A 39 3.50 -15.94 21.43
CA ALA A 39 2.08 -16.08 21.75
C ALA A 39 1.36 -16.70 20.54
N PRO A 40 0.48 -17.69 20.73
CA PRO A 40 -0.18 -18.35 19.61
C PRO A 40 -1.02 -17.31 18.87
N SER A 41 -0.74 -17.19 17.57
CA SER A 41 -1.62 -16.51 16.62
C SER A 41 -3.01 -17.10 16.79
N GLN A 42 -3.99 -16.24 17.10
CA GLN A 42 -5.39 -16.61 17.00
C GLN A 42 -5.62 -17.07 15.55
N GLN A 43 -5.77 -18.37 15.37
CA GLN A 43 -6.39 -18.92 14.18
C GLN A 43 -7.75 -18.26 14.07
N SER A 44 -7.89 -17.37 13.09
CA SER A 44 -9.17 -16.89 12.61
C SER A 44 -10.01 -18.12 12.31
N GLN A 45 -11.02 -18.40 13.14
CA GLN A 45 -12.06 -19.34 12.79
C GLN A 45 -12.68 -18.84 11.48
N GLU A 46 -12.46 -19.56 10.39
CA GLU A 46 -13.17 -19.37 9.14
C GLU A 46 -14.67 -19.45 9.45
N LYS A 47 -15.34 -18.29 9.43
CA LYS A 47 -16.80 -18.25 9.35
C LYS A 47 -17.18 -18.97 8.06
N GLN A 48 -17.93 -20.06 8.19
CA GLN A 48 -18.63 -20.72 7.10
C GLN A 48 -19.26 -19.66 6.17
N PRO A 49 -18.99 -19.69 4.86
CA PRO A 49 -19.55 -18.71 3.94
C PRO A 49 -21.08 -18.82 3.97
N GLY A 50 -21.75 -17.71 4.26
CA GLY A 50 -23.20 -17.62 4.11
C GLY A 50 -23.61 -17.89 2.65
N PRO A 51 -24.89 -18.22 2.39
CA PRO A 51 -25.38 -18.70 1.09
C PRO A 51 -25.27 -17.72 -0.10
N LEU A 52 -24.75 -16.51 0.13
CA LEU A 52 -24.49 -15.48 -0.88
C LEU A 52 -23.05 -14.96 -0.74
N GLY A 53 -22.10 -15.89 -0.68
CA GLY A 53 -20.68 -15.64 -0.37
C GLY A 53 -20.15 -14.28 -0.83
N GLN A 54 -19.55 -13.52 0.09
CA GLN A 54 -18.68 -12.36 -0.14
C GLN A 54 -19.10 -11.31 -1.20
N GLU A 55 -20.38 -11.23 -1.59
CA GLU A 55 -20.83 -10.40 -2.72
C GLU A 55 -21.20 -8.97 -2.34
N ILE A 56 -20.34 -8.28 -1.60
CA ILE A 56 -20.19 -6.88 -1.97
C ILE A 56 -19.08 -6.92 -3.00
N PRO A 57 -19.35 -6.78 -4.31
CA PRO A 57 -18.29 -6.52 -5.26
C PRO A 57 -17.81 -5.09 -5.01
N MET A 58 -17.10 -4.93 -3.92
CA MET A 58 -16.39 -3.75 -3.48
C MET A 58 -14.96 -4.22 -3.30
N LEU A 59 -14.30 -4.50 -4.44
CA LEU A 59 -13.17 -5.41 -4.53
C LEU A 59 -13.49 -6.80 -3.95
N ASP A 60 -13.00 -7.85 -4.59
CA ASP A 60 -13.00 -9.15 -3.96
C ASP A 60 -12.32 -8.99 -2.58
N PRO A 61 -12.95 -9.36 -1.44
CA PRO A 61 -12.29 -9.29 -0.15
C PRO A 61 -10.98 -10.10 -0.10
N ALA A 62 -10.78 -11.04 -1.03
CA ALA A 62 -9.52 -11.75 -1.27
C ALA A 62 -8.55 -11.03 -2.24
N ALA A 63 -8.99 -10.03 -3.01
CA ALA A 63 -8.10 -9.21 -3.83
C ALA A 63 -7.36 -8.21 -2.93
N GLU A 64 -6.13 -8.55 -2.57
CA GLU A 64 -5.20 -7.68 -1.85
C GLU A 64 -4.45 -6.71 -2.78
N THR A 65 -4.67 -6.83 -4.09
CA THR A 65 -3.94 -6.09 -5.13
C THR A 65 -4.84 -5.65 -6.29
N ILE A 66 -4.51 -4.52 -6.93
CA ILE A 66 -5.09 -4.09 -8.21
C ILE A 66 -4.03 -4.17 -9.32
N THR A 67 -4.35 -4.72 -10.48
CA THR A 67 -3.38 -4.87 -11.58
C THR A 67 -3.40 -3.65 -12.50
N VAL A 68 -2.25 -3.00 -12.69
CA VAL A 68 -2.06 -1.83 -13.56
C VAL A 68 -0.89 -2.07 -14.49
N GLY A 69 -1.10 -2.06 -15.80
CA GLY A 69 -0.04 -2.36 -16.77
C GLY A 69 0.61 -3.73 -16.56
N GLY A 70 -0.15 -4.69 -16.00
CA GLY A 70 0.35 -6.02 -15.61
C GLY A 70 1.08 -6.08 -14.27
N VAL A 71 1.14 -4.98 -13.52
CA VAL A 71 1.74 -4.89 -12.18
C VAL A 71 0.67 -4.94 -11.10
N ALA A 72 0.78 -5.89 -10.18
CA ALA A 72 -0.09 -5.98 -9.01
C ALA A 72 0.32 -4.92 -7.98
N ILE A 73 -0.51 -3.90 -7.79
CA ILE A 73 -0.32 -2.83 -6.80
C ILE A 73 -1.05 -3.25 -5.51
N PRO A 74 -0.37 -3.31 -4.35
CA PRO A 74 -0.98 -3.74 -3.11
C PRO A 74 -1.93 -2.66 -2.58
N LEU A 75 -3.10 -3.10 -2.12
CA LEU A 75 -4.14 -2.22 -1.61
C LEU A 75 -4.10 -2.09 -0.08
N GLY A 76 -3.37 -2.98 0.59
CA GLY A 76 -3.24 -3.02 2.05
C GLY A 76 -4.45 -3.67 2.72
N ASP A 77 -4.82 -3.21 3.92
CA ASP A 77 -5.97 -3.72 4.66
C ASP A 77 -7.30 -3.35 3.95
N ASN A 78 -7.94 -4.34 3.35
CA ASN A 78 -9.22 -4.21 2.63
C ASN A 78 -10.34 -3.63 3.52
N ARG A 79 -10.34 -3.93 4.83
CA ARG A 79 -11.33 -3.37 5.76
C ARG A 79 -11.10 -1.87 5.95
N LEU A 80 -9.85 -1.45 6.07
CA LEU A 80 -9.50 -0.05 6.16
C LEU A 80 -9.82 0.70 4.86
N LEU A 81 -9.51 0.09 3.71
CA LEU A 81 -9.84 0.65 2.40
C LEU A 81 -11.35 0.91 2.26
N ARG A 82 -12.17 -0.06 2.65
CA ARG A 82 -13.63 0.07 2.63
C ARG A 82 -14.13 1.19 3.55
N ALA A 83 -13.63 1.27 4.78
CA ALA A 83 -14.00 2.35 5.71
C ALA A 83 -13.62 3.73 5.15
N ARG A 84 -12.46 3.84 4.50
CA ARG A 84 -12.04 5.09 3.83
C ARG A 84 -12.88 5.42 2.60
N PHE A 85 -13.30 4.41 1.84
CA PHE A 85 -14.22 4.59 0.72
C PHE A 85 -15.60 5.08 1.18
N GLU A 86 -16.17 4.48 2.23
CA GLU A 86 -17.41 4.94 2.83
C GLU A 86 -17.31 6.39 3.32
N LYS A 87 -16.18 6.75 3.95
CA LYS A 87 -15.88 8.16 4.28
C LYS A 87 -15.85 9.03 3.03
N TYR A 88 -15.13 8.63 1.99
CA TYR A 88 -15.01 9.38 0.73
C TYR A 88 -16.37 9.68 0.09
N LEU A 89 -17.30 8.73 0.11
CA LEU A 89 -18.65 8.93 -0.44
C LEU A 89 -19.43 10.05 0.27
N SER A 90 -19.06 10.39 1.50
CA SER A 90 -19.67 11.48 2.29
C SER A 90 -18.90 12.81 2.21
N GLN A 91 -17.70 12.83 1.61
CA GLN A 91 -16.86 14.03 1.55
C GLN A 91 -17.28 14.97 0.41
N PRO A 92 -17.23 16.30 0.63
CA PRO A 92 -17.44 17.27 -0.44
C PRO A 92 -16.37 17.11 -1.54
N PRO A 93 -16.65 17.54 -2.78
CA PRO A 93 -15.63 17.60 -3.83
C PRO A 93 -14.52 18.57 -3.43
N GLU A 94 -13.26 18.20 -3.73
CA GLU A 94 -12.10 19.08 -3.57
C GLU A 94 -12.02 20.07 -4.75
N SER A 95 -13.05 20.90 -4.91
CA SER A 95 -13.21 21.84 -6.03
C SER A 95 -13.11 23.31 -5.62
N ASP A 96 -12.56 23.59 -4.43
CA ASP A 96 -12.32 24.97 -4.01
C ASP A 96 -11.13 25.59 -4.76
N GLU A 97 -10.98 26.92 -4.62
CA GLU A 97 -9.93 27.67 -5.31
C GLU A 97 -8.53 27.20 -4.89
N ALA A 98 -8.35 26.82 -3.62
CA ALA A 98 -7.07 26.32 -3.11
C ALA A 98 -6.67 25.00 -3.76
N ALA A 99 -7.60 24.04 -3.89
CA ALA A 99 -7.37 22.75 -4.53
C ALA A 99 -7.14 22.90 -6.04
N ALA A 100 -7.89 23.79 -6.71
CA ALA A 100 -7.69 24.10 -8.12
C ALA A 100 -6.30 24.70 -8.38
N LYS A 101 -5.90 25.69 -7.56
CA LYS A 101 -4.58 26.31 -7.64
C LYS A 101 -3.46 25.31 -7.36
N TYR A 102 -3.61 24.45 -6.35
CA TYR A 102 -2.65 23.39 -6.06
C TYR A 102 -2.42 22.49 -7.27
N ARG A 103 -3.50 21.95 -7.87
CA ARG A 103 -3.39 21.08 -9.06
C ARG A 103 -2.77 21.80 -10.26
N GLN A 104 -3.11 23.07 -10.45
CA GLN A 104 -2.47 23.90 -11.47
C GLN A 104 -0.96 24.03 -11.21
N THR A 105 -0.54 24.31 -9.98
CA THR A 105 0.88 24.37 -9.62
C THR A 105 1.60 23.05 -9.85
N ILE A 106 0.98 21.90 -9.54
CA ILE A 106 1.56 20.58 -9.85
C ILE A 106 1.76 20.40 -11.36
N ALA A 107 0.77 20.75 -12.17
CA ALA A 107 0.87 20.69 -13.63
C ALA A 107 1.95 21.64 -14.18
N GLU A 108 2.05 22.86 -13.62
CA GLU A 108 3.08 23.84 -13.95
C GLU A 108 4.49 23.33 -13.59
N ILE A 109 4.67 22.71 -12.42
CA ILE A 109 5.94 22.08 -12.03
C ILE A 109 6.34 21.00 -13.04
N LEU A 110 5.44 20.08 -13.37
CA LEU A 110 5.67 19.00 -14.33
C LEU A 110 6.01 19.54 -15.73
N ALA A 111 5.33 20.60 -16.17
CA ALA A 111 5.62 21.27 -17.44
C ALA A 111 6.99 21.96 -17.42
N THR A 112 7.33 22.65 -16.33
CA THR A 112 8.58 23.42 -16.18
C THR A 112 9.81 22.51 -16.16
N ILE A 113 9.73 21.36 -15.48
CA ILE A 113 10.84 20.38 -15.39
C ILE A 113 10.91 19.43 -16.60
N SER A 114 9.95 19.53 -17.53
CA SER A 114 9.85 18.65 -18.69
C SER A 114 11.06 18.81 -19.61
N PRO A 115 11.61 17.70 -20.16
CA PRO A 115 12.64 17.79 -21.20
C PRO A 115 12.14 18.48 -22.48
N PHE A 116 10.82 18.59 -22.66
CA PHE A 116 10.17 19.24 -23.81
C PHE A 116 9.76 20.69 -23.54
N HIS A 117 10.10 21.26 -22.39
CA HIS A 117 9.85 22.66 -22.07
C HIS A 117 10.63 23.58 -23.04
N GLU A 118 10.06 24.73 -23.40
CA GLU A 118 10.72 25.70 -24.28
C GLU A 118 12.00 26.24 -23.60
N GLY A 119 13.14 26.14 -24.28
CA GLY A 119 14.45 26.46 -23.67
C GLY A 119 15.04 25.33 -22.81
N GLY A 120 14.38 24.16 -22.76
CA GLY A 120 14.80 23.00 -22.00
C GLY A 120 14.26 22.98 -20.56
N PRO A 121 14.55 21.91 -19.80
CA PRO A 121 14.03 21.72 -18.45
C PRO A 121 14.60 22.77 -17.48
N ASP A 122 13.71 23.51 -16.81
CA ASP A 122 14.09 24.49 -15.78
C ASP A 122 13.99 23.88 -14.38
N LEU A 123 15.12 23.36 -13.90
CA LEU A 123 15.24 22.76 -12.56
C LEU A 123 14.88 23.75 -11.45
N TYR A 124 15.33 25.00 -11.55
CA TYR A 124 15.22 25.97 -10.47
C TYR A 124 13.81 26.59 -10.44
N GLY A 125 13.25 26.90 -11.61
CA GLY A 125 11.88 27.40 -11.74
C GLY A 125 10.85 26.40 -11.21
N ALA A 126 11.03 25.11 -11.50
CA ALA A 126 10.19 24.04 -10.96
C ALA A 126 10.38 23.88 -9.44
N PHE A 127 11.63 23.87 -8.95
CA PHE A 127 11.94 23.72 -7.53
C PHE A 127 11.32 24.83 -6.67
N LYS A 128 11.32 26.08 -7.15
CA LYS A 128 10.79 27.25 -6.43
C LYS A 128 9.29 27.16 -6.14
N GLN A 129 8.55 26.37 -6.92
CA GLN A 129 7.09 26.23 -6.78
C GLN A 129 6.70 25.21 -5.70
N LEU A 130 7.57 24.24 -5.38
CA LEU A 130 7.29 23.16 -4.42
C LEU A 130 6.86 23.65 -3.02
N PRO A 131 7.53 24.64 -2.39
CA PRO A 131 7.10 25.14 -1.08
C PRO A 131 5.74 25.83 -1.10
N GLY A 132 5.32 26.39 -2.24
CA GLY A 132 4.00 26.96 -2.40
C GLY A 132 2.91 25.89 -2.46
N ALA A 133 3.17 24.79 -3.17
CA ALA A 133 2.26 23.65 -3.25
C ALA A 133 2.11 22.92 -1.90
N SER A 134 3.18 22.85 -1.09
CA SER A 134 3.15 22.14 0.21
C SER A 134 2.26 22.78 1.28
N VAL A 135 1.81 24.02 1.06
CA VAL A 135 0.87 24.71 1.96
C VAL A 135 -0.55 24.14 1.83
N TYR A 136 -0.89 23.54 0.69
CA TYR A 136 -2.21 22.92 0.50
C TYR A 136 -2.35 21.68 1.40
N PRO A 137 -3.36 21.59 2.28
CA PRO A 137 -3.49 20.47 3.21
C PRO A 137 -3.58 19.10 2.52
N GLY A 138 -4.19 19.03 1.32
CA GLY A 138 -4.28 17.79 0.55
C GLY A 138 -2.92 17.31 0.00
N ASP A 139 -1.91 18.18 -0.09
CA ASP A 139 -0.54 17.78 -0.43
C ASP A 139 0.09 16.92 0.67
N ALA A 140 -0.34 17.07 1.93
CA ALA A 140 0.26 16.41 3.10
C ALA A 140 1.79 16.66 3.25
N ASN A 141 2.26 17.84 2.81
CA ASN A 141 3.67 18.26 2.85
C ASN A 141 4.62 17.36 2.03
N LEU A 142 4.09 16.69 1.01
CA LEU A 142 4.87 15.85 0.09
C LEU A 142 5.73 16.71 -0.85
N CYS A 143 5.22 17.85 -1.32
CA CYS A 143 6.03 18.80 -2.10
C CYS A 143 7.19 19.37 -1.26
N GLY A 144 6.97 19.59 0.04
CA GLY A 144 8.02 20.04 0.96
C GLY A 144 9.11 18.97 1.15
N SER A 145 8.67 17.72 1.34
CA SER A 145 9.59 16.56 1.45
C SER A 145 10.37 16.31 0.16
N LEU A 146 9.74 16.51 -1.00
CA LEU A 146 10.39 16.48 -2.30
C LEU A 146 11.41 17.62 -2.45
N ALA A 147 11.07 18.85 -2.03
CA ALA A 147 11.99 19.97 -2.05
C ALA A 147 13.23 19.70 -1.19
N GLU A 148 13.07 19.13 0.01
CA GLU A 148 14.20 18.73 0.85
C GLU A 148 15.08 17.68 0.17
N SER A 149 14.46 16.65 -0.43
CA SER A 149 15.17 15.60 -1.16
C SER A 149 15.96 16.14 -2.35
N ILE A 150 15.37 17.08 -3.11
CA ILE A 150 16.03 17.77 -4.23
C ILE A 150 17.18 18.64 -3.71
N TYR A 151 16.98 19.39 -2.63
CA TYR A 151 18.00 20.24 -2.05
C TYR A 151 19.23 19.42 -1.62
N MET A 152 19.02 18.31 -0.92
CA MET A 152 20.11 17.40 -0.51
C MET A 152 20.83 16.80 -1.73
N ALA A 153 20.09 16.45 -2.77
CA ALA A 153 20.65 15.94 -4.02
C ALA A 153 21.49 16.99 -4.77
N MET A 154 21.05 18.25 -4.78
CA MET A 154 21.80 19.37 -5.35
C MET A 154 23.08 19.67 -4.55
N LEU A 155 23.02 19.64 -3.21
CA LEU A 155 24.18 19.83 -2.35
C LEU A 155 25.23 18.73 -2.60
N ALA A 156 24.81 17.46 -2.63
CA ALA A 156 25.69 16.34 -2.95
C ALA A 156 26.38 16.53 -4.32
N LYS A 157 25.65 17.03 -5.33
CA LYS A 157 26.21 17.33 -6.66
C LYS A 157 27.20 18.50 -6.65
N GLN A 158 26.95 19.53 -5.84
CA GLN A 158 27.86 20.65 -5.66
C GLN A 158 29.17 20.19 -5.01
N ASP A 159 29.09 19.34 -3.98
CA ASP A 159 30.26 18.74 -3.32
C ASP A 159 31.10 17.91 -4.30
N VAL A 160 30.45 17.12 -5.16
CA VAL A 160 31.12 16.36 -6.23
C VAL A 160 31.90 17.30 -7.16
N ASN A 161 31.29 18.40 -7.60
CA ASN A 161 31.95 19.37 -8.49
C ASN A 161 33.13 20.07 -7.80
N GLY A 162 33.01 20.42 -6.52
CA GLY A 162 34.09 20.97 -5.72
C GLY A 162 35.27 20.01 -5.59
N LEU A 163 34.99 18.75 -5.25
CA LEU A 163 36.00 17.70 -5.15
C LEU A 163 36.65 17.37 -6.49
N LYS A 164 35.91 17.46 -7.61
CA LYS A 164 36.49 17.29 -8.95
C LYS A 164 37.53 18.36 -9.26
N LYS A 165 37.27 19.61 -8.87
CA LYS A 165 38.25 20.71 -8.97
C LYS A 165 39.46 20.47 -8.07
N LEU A 166 39.24 20.03 -6.83
CA LEU A 166 40.31 19.69 -5.89
C LEU A 166 41.20 18.56 -6.43
N ASN A 167 40.60 17.48 -6.91
CA ASN A 167 41.32 16.34 -7.50
C ASN A 167 42.10 16.71 -8.77
N LYS A 168 41.63 17.71 -9.53
CA LYS A 168 42.37 18.28 -10.66
C LYS A 168 43.59 19.07 -10.16
N GLY A 169 43.42 19.95 -9.17
CA GLY A 169 44.55 20.67 -8.56
C GLY A 169 45.61 19.72 -7.98
N MET A 170 45.19 18.66 -7.29
CA MET A 170 46.10 17.62 -6.80
C MET A 170 46.80 16.86 -7.94
N GLU A 171 46.15 16.65 -9.08
CA GLU A 171 46.80 16.05 -10.26
C GLU A 171 47.83 16.98 -10.88
N ASP A 172 47.53 18.28 -10.94
CA ASP A 172 48.46 19.29 -11.42
C ASP A 172 49.69 19.40 -10.49
N GLU A 173 49.49 19.35 -9.15
CA GLU A 173 50.56 19.25 -8.15
C GLU A 173 51.39 17.98 -8.32
N LYS A 174 50.75 16.82 -8.47
CA LYS A 174 51.45 15.54 -8.73
C LYS A 174 52.32 15.63 -9.98
N ASN A 175 51.80 16.18 -11.08
CA ASN A 175 52.54 16.33 -12.32
C ASN A 175 53.72 17.30 -12.20
N ALA A 176 53.58 18.35 -11.39
CA ALA A 176 54.69 19.24 -11.07
C ALA A 176 55.78 18.52 -10.25
N LEU A 177 55.38 17.76 -9.23
CA LEU A 177 56.29 16.97 -8.41
C LEU A 177 57.02 15.88 -9.20
N ILE A 178 56.36 15.22 -10.16
CA ILE A 178 57.00 14.26 -11.06
C ILE A 178 58.08 14.93 -11.90
N LYS A 179 57.78 16.10 -12.49
CA LYS A 179 58.76 16.87 -13.28
C LYS A 179 59.95 17.31 -12.43
N GLU A 180 59.69 17.74 -11.20
CA GLU A 180 60.73 18.15 -10.26
C GLU A 180 61.57 16.95 -9.79
N ALA A 181 60.95 15.80 -9.55
CA ALA A 181 61.64 14.56 -9.19
C ALA A 181 62.51 14.04 -10.35
N ASP A 182 62.02 14.09 -11.58
CA ASP A 182 62.80 13.77 -12.78
C ASP A 182 63.98 14.71 -12.98
N PHE A 183 63.77 16.01 -12.73
CA PHE A 183 64.83 17.00 -12.77
C PHE A 183 65.89 16.76 -11.69
N THR A 184 65.47 16.55 -10.44
CA THR A 184 66.33 16.26 -9.29
C THR A 184 67.14 14.99 -9.51
N SER A 185 66.50 13.92 -9.99
CA SER A 185 67.16 12.66 -10.36
C SER A 185 68.27 12.84 -11.39
N ARG A 186 68.06 13.73 -12.38
CA ARG A 186 69.02 14.01 -13.46
C ARG A 186 70.15 14.98 -13.05
N GLN A 187 69.85 15.96 -12.20
CA GLN A 187 70.81 16.99 -11.82
C GLN A 187 71.65 16.64 -10.59
N ASP A 188 71.14 15.81 -9.69
CA ASP A 188 71.81 15.53 -8.43
C ASP A 188 72.98 14.56 -8.64
N LYS A 189 74.16 15.03 -8.26
CA LYS A 189 75.43 14.33 -8.40
C LYS A 189 75.82 13.78 -7.05
N GLY A 190 75.77 12.46 -6.89
CA GLY A 190 76.32 11.82 -5.70
C GLY A 190 77.82 12.05 -5.64
N THR A 191 78.32 12.52 -4.50
CA THR A 191 79.75 12.47 -4.20
C THR A 191 80.02 11.14 -3.53
N ARG A 192 80.54 10.16 -4.27
CA ARG A 192 81.08 8.94 -3.66
C ARG A 192 82.56 9.15 -3.40
N LEU A 193 83.00 8.92 -2.16
CA LEU A 193 84.42 8.77 -1.87
C LEU A 193 84.88 7.45 -2.50
N LYS A 194 85.79 7.54 -3.47
CA LYS A 194 86.51 6.39 -3.97
C LYS A 194 87.85 6.37 -3.25
N GLU A 195 88.07 5.32 -2.48
CA GLU A 195 89.36 5.07 -1.84
C GLU A 195 90.17 4.20 -2.79
N THR A 196 91.10 4.82 -3.50
CA THR A 196 92.08 4.10 -4.32
C THR A 196 93.36 3.97 -3.51
N THR A 197 93.68 2.74 -3.12
CA THR A 197 94.97 2.38 -2.51
C THR A 197 95.95 2.00 -3.60
N THR A 198 97.03 2.75 -3.73
CA THR A 198 98.19 2.39 -4.55
C THR A 198 99.29 1.87 -3.62
N LYS A 199 99.90 0.73 -3.98
CA LYS A 199 101.05 0.16 -3.26
C LYS A 199 102.32 0.47 -4.03
N ASP A 200 103.23 1.18 -3.39
CA ASP A 200 104.56 1.42 -3.95
C ASP A 200 105.51 0.27 -3.62
N LYS A 201 106.60 0.15 -4.39
CA LYS A 201 107.53 -1.01 -4.36
C LYS A 201 108.27 -1.24 -3.02
N ASN A 202 108.05 -0.39 -2.01
CA ASN A 202 108.58 -0.55 -0.65
C ASN A 202 107.51 -0.94 0.40
N GLY A 203 106.29 -1.29 -0.01
CA GLY A 203 105.29 -1.88 0.88
C GLY A 203 104.46 -0.91 1.71
N ASP A 204 104.66 0.40 1.57
CA ASP A 204 103.81 1.41 2.21
C ASP A 204 102.51 1.62 1.42
N VAL A 205 101.39 1.83 2.12
CA VAL A 205 100.05 1.99 1.54
C VAL A 205 99.61 3.44 1.71
N THR A 206 99.63 4.19 0.61
CA THR A 206 99.07 5.54 0.57
C THR A 206 97.64 5.52 0.03
N SER A 207 96.68 5.89 0.89
CA SER A 207 95.27 6.03 0.52
C SER A 207 95.03 7.44 -0.02
N HIS A 208 94.76 7.57 -1.32
CA HIS A 208 94.27 8.82 -1.89
C HIS A 208 92.74 8.82 -1.91
N LYS A 209 92.14 9.76 -1.17
CA LYS A 209 90.71 10.05 -1.21
C LYS A 209 90.45 11.07 -2.31
N SER A 210 89.80 10.66 -3.39
CA SER A 210 89.32 11.57 -4.43
C SER A 210 87.79 11.54 -4.49
N ASN A 211 87.20 12.72 -4.65
CA ASN A 211 85.76 12.85 -4.85
C ASN A 211 85.47 12.60 -6.33
N GLU A 212 84.82 11.47 -6.64
CA GLU A 212 84.34 11.18 -7.99
C GLU A 212 82.85 11.57 -8.04
N GLN A 213 82.52 12.65 -8.74
CA GLN A 213 81.13 13.02 -9.01
C GLN A 213 80.55 12.00 -9.99
N THR A 214 79.69 11.10 -9.50
CA THR A 214 79.04 10.11 -10.37
C THR A 214 77.70 10.68 -10.84
N PRO A 215 77.45 10.87 -12.15
CA PRO A 215 76.12 11.21 -12.66
C PRO A 215 75.12 10.09 -12.34
N GLY A 216 73.92 10.42 -11.84
CA GLY A 216 72.83 9.46 -11.68
C GLY A 216 72.62 8.86 -10.29
N THR A 217 72.94 9.60 -9.21
CA THR A 217 72.63 9.17 -7.82
C THR A 217 71.43 9.90 -7.20
N GLY A 218 70.78 10.81 -7.93
CA GLY A 218 69.69 11.66 -7.42
C GLY A 218 68.45 10.92 -6.91
N ASN A 219 68.27 9.68 -7.36
CA ASN A 219 67.22 8.75 -6.96
C ASN A 219 67.32 8.30 -5.49
N VAL A 220 68.48 8.53 -4.85
CA VAL A 220 68.76 8.19 -3.45
C VAL A 220 68.72 9.43 -2.54
N SER A 221 68.51 10.62 -3.12
CA SER A 221 68.43 11.85 -2.34
C SER A 221 67.17 11.87 -1.47
N LEU A 222 67.30 12.38 -0.25
CA LEU A 222 66.16 12.57 0.67
C LEU A 222 65.05 13.42 0.03
N ARG A 223 65.43 14.40 -0.82
CA ARG A 223 64.50 15.24 -1.57
C ARG A 223 63.69 14.43 -2.60
N TYR A 224 64.35 13.58 -3.38
CA TYR A 224 63.67 12.68 -4.31
C TYR A 224 62.76 11.69 -3.59
N GLN A 225 63.21 11.11 -2.47
CA GLN A 225 62.40 10.20 -1.66
C GLN A 225 61.16 10.88 -1.07
N ASP A 226 61.28 12.13 -0.62
CA ASP A 226 60.16 12.93 -0.14
C ASP A 226 59.16 13.28 -1.26
N GLN A 227 59.65 13.62 -2.45
CA GLN A 227 58.81 13.84 -3.63
C GLN A 227 58.02 12.60 -4.04
N VAL A 228 58.68 11.42 -4.07
CA VAL A 228 58.02 10.15 -4.35
C VAL A 228 56.97 9.80 -3.29
N ARG A 229 57.26 10.04 -2.01
CA ARG A 229 56.29 9.89 -0.93
C ARG A 229 55.10 10.83 -1.08
N ARG A 230 55.32 12.10 -1.42
CA ARG A 230 54.25 13.07 -1.64
C ARG A 230 53.37 12.68 -2.83
N ILE A 231 53.95 12.13 -3.90
CA ILE A 231 53.19 11.59 -5.03
C ILE A 231 52.27 10.45 -4.59
N THR A 232 52.76 9.51 -3.77
CA THR A 232 51.93 8.38 -3.28
C THR A 232 50.85 8.84 -2.31
N GLU A 233 51.13 9.83 -1.45
CA GLU A 233 50.14 10.47 -0.58
C GLU A 233 49.02 11.16 -1.39
N ILE A 234 49.38 11.90 -2.45
CA ILE A 234 48.41 12.53 -3.36
C ILE A 234 47.52 11.47 -4.03
N GLU A 235 48.10 10.36 -4.51
CA GLU A 235 47.31 9.28 -5.12
C GLU A 235 46.36 8.62 -4.12
N ALA A 236 46.81 8.39 -2.89
CA ALA A 236 45.97 7.85 -1.82
C ALA A 236 44.82 8.80 -1.47
N LEU A 237 45.09 10.10 -1.33
CA LEU A 237 44.09 11.13 -1.06
C LEU A 237 43.08 11.25 -2.20
N LYS A 238 43.53 11.20 -3.45
CA LYS A 238 42.64 11.19 -4.62
C LYS A 238 41.71 9.99 -4.61
N LYS A 239 42.24 8.77 -4.39
CA LYS A 239 41.42 7.55 -4.30
C LYS A 239 40.41 7.64 -3.15
N ALA A 240 40.83 8.08 -1.97
CA ALA A 240 39.97 8.26 -0.82
C ALA A 240 38.84 9.28 -1.08
N ASN A 241 39.16 10.42 -1.72
CA ASN A 241 38.18 11.43 -2.10
C ASN A 241 37.16 10.90 -3.11
N ILE A 242 37.61 10.13 -4.12
CA ILE A 242 36.71 9.51 -5.10
C ILE A 242 35.74 8.56 -4.39
N ILE A 243 36.25 7.62 -3.58
CA ILE A 243 35.44 6.65 -2.84
C ILE A 243 34.41 7.34 -1.95
N LYS A 244 34.83 8.37 -1.19
CA LYS A 244 33.92 9.14 -0.32
C LYS A 244 32.80 9.81 -1.11
N THR A 245 33.12 10.35 -2.29
CA THR A 245 32.17 11.05 -3.15
C THR A 245 31.17 10.09 -3.79
N GLU A 246 31.65 8.94 -4.28
CA GLU A 246 30.81 7.89 -4.84
C GLU A 246 29.86 7.32 -3.78
N ALA A 247 30.36 7.03 -2.58
CA ALA A 247 29.55 6.57 -1.46
C ALA A 247 28.45 7.59 -1.07
N GLN A 248 28.80 8.87 -0.98
CA GLN A 248 27.84 9.93 -0.68
C GLN A 248 26.78 10.08 -1.79
N THR A 249 27.19 9.98 -3.06
CA THR A 249 26.28 10.04 -4.21
C THR A 249 25.31 8.87 -4.21
N ILE A 250 25.80 7.64 -3.99
CA ILE A 250 24.99 6.43 -3.89
C ILE A 250 23.98 6.55 -2.75
N ARG A 251 24.41 7.01 -1.58
CA ARG A 251 23.53 7.22 -0.42
C ARG A 251 22.42 8.22 -0.73
N THR A 252 22.76 9.36 -1.32
CA THR A 252 21.79 10.42 -1.62
C THR A 252 20.78 9.96 -2.68
N LYS A 253 21.24 9.25 -3.72
CA LYS A 253 20.36 8.60 -4.70
C LYS A 253 19.41 7.59 -4.05
N ALA A 254 19.92 6.73 -3.19
CA ALA A 254 19.11 5.72 -2.50
C ALA A 254 18.02 6.36 -1.63
N GLN A 255 18.36 7.38 -0.85
CA GLN A 255 17.40 8.13 -0.02
C GLN A 255 16.30 8.80 -0.87
N TYR A 256 16.68 9.38 -2.01
CA TYR A 256 15.73 9.95 -2.96
C TYR A 256 14.79 8.89 -3.54
N GLN A 257 15.33 7.76 -3.99
CA GLN A 257 14.57 6.65 -4.56
C GLN A 257 13.60 6.02 -3.55
N VAL A 258 13.97 5.94 -2.26
CA VAL A 258 13.06 5.48 -1.20
C VAL A 258 11.81 6.35 -1.12
N SER A 259 11.98 7.68 -1.20
CA SER A 259 10.84 8.61 -1.18
C SER A 259 9.92 8.41 -2.39
N MET A 260 10.50 8.19 -3.58
CA MET A 260 9.72 7.89 -4.80
C MET A 260 8.88 6.63 -4.65
N VAL A 261 9.48 5.55 -4.15
CA VAL A 261 8.80 4.28 -3.90
C VAL A 261 7.68 4.45 -2.87
N GLN A 262 7.96 5.19 -1.78
CA GLN A 262 6.96 5.47 -0.75
C GLN A 262 5.74 6.19 -1.34
N TRP A 263 5.95 7.24 -2.14
CA TRP A 263 4.86 7.97 -2.78
C TRP A 263 4.07 7.10 -3.76
N PHE A 264 4.75 6.21 -4.49
CA PHE A 264 4.08 5.26 -5.38
C PHE A 264 3.12 4.33 -4.62
N VAL A 265 3.58 3.72 -3.53
CA VAL A 265 2.74 2.85 -2.68
C VAL A 265 1.61 3.64 -2.01
N GLN A 266 1.83 4.92 -1.70
CA GLN A 266 0.81 5.83 -1.18
C GLN A 266 -0.14 6.38 -2.26
N ARG A 267 -0.01 5.92 -3.52
CA ARG A 267 -0.83 6.34 -4.67
C ARG A 267 -0.73 7.84 -4.97
N ARG A 268 0.44 8.43 -4.67
CA ARG A 268 0.80 9.83 -4.92
C ARG A 268 1.55 9.94 -6.24
N TYR A 269 0.88 9.52 -7.32
CA TYR A 269 1.50 9.34 -8.63
C TYR A 269 2.08 10.64 -9.20
N GLU A 270 1.40 11.78 -9.01
CA GLU A 270 1.91 13.08 -9.47
C GLU A 270 3.24 13.45 -8.80
N HIS A 271 3.41 13.15 -7.50
CA HIS A 271 4.68 13.33 -6.79
C HIS A 271 5.77 12.38 -7.31
N VAL A 272 5.42 11.14 -7.66
CA VAL A 272 6.35 10.20 -8.31
C VAL A 272 6.82 10.76 -9.66
N LEU A 273 5.90 11.29 -10.48
CA LEU A 273 6.23 11.90 -11.77
C LEU A 273 7.16 13.10 -11.59
N MET A 274 6.83 14.04 -10.69
CA MET A 274 7.71 15.18 -10.40
C MET A 274 9.09 14.70 -9.96
N ALA A 275 9.13 13.77 -9.01
CA ALA A 275 10.37 13.24 -8.47
C ALA A 275 11.24 12.54 -9.52
N ALA A 276 10.64 11.76 -10.42
CA ALA A 276 11.32 11.11 -11.53
C ALA A 276 11.93 12.13 -12.50
N ARG A 277 11.20 13.20 -12.84
CA ARG A 277 11.72 14.27 -13.70
C ARG A 277 12.88 15.01 -13.03
N PHE A 278 12.73 15.39 -11.76
CA PHE A 278 13.81 16.01 -10.97
C PHE A 278 15.03 15.09 -10.87
N TYR A 279 14.84 13.80 -10.60
CA TYR A 279 15.91 12.80 -10.51
C TYR A 279 16.74 12.80 -11.80
N ASN A 280 16.09 12.73 -12.95
CA ASN A 280 16.77 12.68 -14.26
C ASN A 280 17.49 14.00 -14.61
N GLN A 281 17.05 15.14 -14.06
CA GLN A 281 17.76 16.41 -14.24
C GLN A 281 18.97 16.56 -13.30
N ILE A 282 18.88 16.02 -12.09
CA ILE A 282 19.95 16.07 -11.09
C ILE A 282 21.06 15.07 -11.45
N TRP A 283 20.71 13.81 -11.71
CA TRP A 283 21.65 12.74 -12.05
C TRP A 283 21.56 12.38 -13.53
N LYS A 284 22.53 12.87 -14.30
CA LYS A 284 22.64 12.66 -15.75
C LYS A 284 23.56 11.49 -16.12
N ASP A 285 23.80 10.58 -15.18
CA ASP A 285 24.75 9.45 -15.33
C ASP A 285 24.10 8.18 -15.90
N GLY A 286 22.79 8.21 -16.19
CA GLY A 286 22.05 7.08 -16.77
C GLY A 286 21.73 5.95 -15.78
N ASP A 287 22.24 6.02 -14.54
CA ASP A 287 21.91 5.07 -13.47
C ASP A 287 20.53 5.37 -12.90
N ALA A 288 19.53 4.69 -13.46
CA ALA A 288 18.13 4.76 -13.07
C ALA A 288 17.66 3.53 -12.28
N THR A 289 18.54 2.58 -11.98
CA THR A 289 18.17 1.36 -11.22
C THR A 289 17.79 1.72 -9.79
N LEU A 290 16.64 1.22 -9.33
CA LEU A 290 16.20 1.43 -7.96
C LEU A 290 16.99 0.53 -7.03
N ARG A 291 17.58 1.13 -5.99
CA ARG A 291 18.32 0.43 -4.94
C ARG A 291 17.35 -0.11 -3.88
N ILE A 292 16.63 -1.16 -4.25
CA ILE A 292 15.62 -1.81 -3.40
C ILE A 292 16.20 -3.12 -2.85
N ASP A 293 15.87 -3.44 -1.59
CA ASP A 293 16.18 -4.75 -1.01
C ASP A 293 15.42 -5.85 -1.77
N LYS A 294 16.14 -6.88 -2.23
CA LYS A 294 15.59 -7.98 -3.03
C LYS A 294 14.43 -8.72 -2.36
N ASN A 295 14.34 -8.66 -1.03
CA ASN A 295 13.30 -9.33 -0.25
C ASN A 295 12.17 -8.37 0.19
N SER A 296 12.27 -7.08 -0.12
CA SER A 296 11.22 -6.12 0.21
C SER A 296 9.95 -6.35 -0.61
N ASP A 297 8.80 -5.99 -0.05
CA ASP A 297 7.52 -6.10 -0.77
C ASP A 297 7.52 -5.25 -2.03
N VAL A 298 8.23 -4.12 -2.04
CA VAL A 298 8.45 -3.30 -3.23
C VAL A 298 9.21 -4.08 -4.32
N SER A 299 10.24 -4.84 -3.96
CA SER A 299 10.95 -5.69 -4.94
C SER A 299 10.02 -6.73 -5.53
N LYS A 300 9.15 -7.36 -4.70
CA LYS A 300 8.13 -8.31 -5.17
C LYS A 300 7.17 -7.66 -6.16
N LEU A 301 6.72 -6.43 -5.90
CA LEU A 301 5.85 -5.68 -6.82
C LEU A 301 6.41 -5.62 -8.24
N PHE A 302 7.72 -5.45 -8.39
CA PHE A 302 8.38 -5.38 -9.71
C PHE A 302 8.80 -6.77 -10.24
N SER A 303 9.24 -7.68 -9.38
CA SER A 303 9.76 -8.98 -9.80
C SER A 303 8.67 -9.98 -10.20
N GLU A 304 7.50 -9.90 -9.57
CA GLU A 304 6.35 -10.77 -9.86
C GLU A 304 5.52 -10.24 -11.05
N SER A 305 5.71 -8.97 -11.42
CA SER A 305 5.01 -8.33 -12.52
C SER A 305 5.82 -8.25 -13.81
N VAL A 306 5.46 -9.05 -14.81
CA VAL A 306 5.81 -8.89 -16.25
C VAL A 306 7.31 -8.65 -16.59
N GLY A 307 8.24 -8.98 -15.70
CA GLY A 307 9.68 -8.81 -15.96
C GLY A 307 10.15 -7.34 -16.07
N VAL A 308 9.42 -6.38 -15.49
CA VAL A 308 9.82 -4.97 -15.51
C VAL A 308 10.95 -4.73 -14.51
N SER A 309 12.09 -4.23 -14.99
CA SER A 309 13.21 -3.89 -14.09
C SER A 309 12.83 -2.72 -13.17
N PRO A 310 13.09 -2.81 -11.84
CA PRO A 310 12.78 -1.75 -10.90
C PRO A 310 13.68 -0.54 -11.15
N THR A 311 13.18 0.46 -11.87
CA THR A 311 13.90 1.65 -12.30
C THR A 311 13.07 2.90 -12.05
N VAL A 312 13.71 4.07 -12.01
CA VAL A 312 13.01 5.37 -11.97
C VAL A 312 12.05 5.52 -13.17
N ALA A 313 12.45 5.01 -14.34
CA ALA A 313 11.61 5.01 -15.53
C ALA A 313 10.39 4.07 -15.41
N SER A 314 10.54 2.91 -14.76
CA SER A 314 9.39 2.03 -14.54
C SER A 314 8.38 2.65 -13.56
N LEU A 315 8.84 3.31 -12.50
CA LEU A 315 7.97 4.09 -11.61
C LEU A 315 7.23 5.22 -12.35
N ASP A 316 7.92 5.97 -13.21
CA ASP A 316 7.31 7.03 -14.03
C ASP A 316 6.23 6.46 -14.97
N SER A 317 6.54 5.36 -15.67
CA SER A 317 5.61 4.69 -16.59
C SER A 317 4.38 4.16 -15.86
N LEU A 318 4.56 3.43 -14.76
CA LEU A 318 3.46 2.87 -13.97
C LEU A 318 2.60 3.96 -13.33
N SER A 319 3.20 5.08 -12.92
CA SER A 319 2.45 6.22 -12.38
C SER A 319 1.56 6.86 -13.45
N ASN A 320 2.07 7.05 -14.68
CA ASN A 320 1.25 7.52 -15.80
C ASN A 320 0.14 6.54 -16.17
N GLU A 321 0.43 5.24 -16.17
CA GLU A 321 -0.55 4.18 -16.40
C GLU A 321 -1.66 4.22 -15.35
N ALA A 322 -1.30 4.28 -14.06
CA ALA A 322 -2.26 4.35 -12.95
C ALA A 322 -3.14 5.60 -13.01
N ILE A 323 -2.56 6.76 -13.37
CA ILE A 323 -3.30 8.00 -13.58
C ILE A 323 -4.32 7.83 -14.70
N ARG A 324 -3.88 7.30 -15.85
CA ARG A 324 -4.76 7.08 -17.00
C ARG A 324 -5.88 6.09 -16.68
N GLU A 325 -5.57 4.99 -16.01
CA GLU A 325 -6.54 3.96 -15.68
C GLU A 325 -7.57 4.47 -14.67
N THR A 326 -7.15 5.26 -13.68
CA THR A 326 -8.07 5.96 -12.76
C THR A 326 -9.02 6.87 -13.52
N THR A 327 -8.52 7.65 -14.49
CA THR A 327 -9.36 8.52 -15.33
C THR A 327 -10.40 7.70 -16.11
N LYS A 328 -9.99 6.60 -16.75
CA LYS A 328 -10.93 5.72 -17.46
C LYS A 328 -11.99 5.10 -16.54
N TYR A 329 -11.62 4.72 -15.32
CA TYR A 329 -12.58 4.22 -14.35
C TYR A 329 -13.63 5.28 -13.98
N ILE A 330 -13.22 6.54 -13.81
CA ILE A 330 -14.15 7.66 -13.57
C ILE A 330 -15.02 7.96 -14.79
N GLU A 331 -14.49 7.88 -16.00
CA GLU A 331 -15.28 8.02 -17.24
C GLU A 331 -16.34 6.92 -17.36
N ALA A 332 -15.95 5.67 -17.11
CA ALA A 332 -16.88 4.53 -17.10
C ALA A 332 -17.93 4.66 -16.00
N PHE A 333 -17.52 5.10 -14.81
CA PHE A 333 -18.41 5.40 -13.70
C PHE A 333 -19.47 6.44 -14.09
N ASP A 334 -19.06 7.56 -14.66
CA ASP A 334 -19.96 8.63 -15.06
C ASP A 334 -20.99 8.16 -16.11
N LEU A 335 -20.55 7.35 -17.06
CA LEU A 335 -21.43 6.73 -18.04
C LEU A 335 -22.45 5.78 -17.38
N MET A 336 -22.02 4.92 -16.46
CA MET A 336 -22.90 3.97 -15.76
C MET A 336 -23.93 4.70 -14.88
N VAL A 337 -23.51 5.74 -14.15
CA VAL A 337 -24.42 6.57 -13.35
C VAL A 337 -25.46 7.26 -14.24
N SER A 338 -25.09 7.69 -15.44
CA SER A 338 -26.04 8.28 -16.41
C SER A 338 -27.08 7.28 -16.92
N ARG A 339 -26.78 5.98 -16.88
CA ARG A 339 -27.65 4.88 -17.31
C ARG A 339 -28.42 4.21 -16.16
N ASN A 340 -28.27 4.72 -14.94
CA ASN A 340 -28.75 4.08 -13.70
C ASN A 340 -28.21 2.65 -13.49
N GLU A 341 -27.01 2.38 -13.97
CA GLU A 341 -26.26 1.13 -13.75
C GLU A 341 -25.43 1.25 -12.45
N LEU A 342 -26.12 1.45 -11.32
CA LEU A 342 -25.47 1.82 -10.06
C LEU A 342 -24.64 0.69 -9.43
N HIS A 343 -24.95 -0.57 -9.73
CA HIS A 343 -24.16 -1.69 -9.24
C HIS A 343 -22.75 -1.67 -9.83
N SER A 344 -22.66 -1.64 -11.15
CA SER A 344 -21.39 -1.56 -11.87
C SER A 344 -20.69 -0.23 -11.62
N ALA A 345 -21.44 0.87 -11.51
CA ALA A 345 -20.87 2.17 -11.15
C ALA A 345 -20.17 2.12 -9.78
N SER A 346 -20.78 1.47 -8.78
CA SER A 346 -20.17 1.35 -7.45
C SER A 346 -18.83 0.60 -7.50
N GLN A 347 -18.73 -0.45 -8.33
CA GLN A 347 -17.49 -1.21 -8.56
C GLN A 347 -16.41 -0.32 -9.19
N ARG A 348 -16.72 0.33 -10.32
CA ARG A 348 -15.77 1.19 -11.05
C ARG A 348 -15.29 2.36 -10.18
N LEU A 349 -16.19 2.96 -9.39
CA LEU A 349 -15.82 4.05 -8.47
C LEU A 349 -14.88 3.55 -7.38
N MET A 350 -15.09 2.34 -6.86
CA MET A 350 -14.21 1.78 -5.85
C MET A 350 -12.85 1.43 -6.43
N GLU A 351 -12.77 0.88 -7.64
CA GLU A 351 -11.51 0.64 -8.35
C GLU A 351 -10.75 1.95 -8.58
N ALA A 352 -11.43 3.00 -9.05
CA ALA A 352 -10.84 4.33 -9.20
C ALA A 352 -10.30 4.87 -7.87
N TYR A 353 -11.07 4.74 -6.79
CA TYR A 353 -10.66 5.21 -5.47
C TYR A 353 -9.48 4.40 -4.91
N ALA A 354 -9.54 3.07 -5.05
CA ALA A 354 -8.50 2.16 -4.58
C ALA A 354 -7.17 2.40 -5.32
N LEU A 355 -7.24 2.77 -6.60
CA LEU A 355 -6.07 3.07 -7.40
C LEU A 355 -5.56 4.50 -7.19
N GLY A 356 -6.45 5.50 -7.23
CA GLY A 356 -6.07 6.90 -7.41
C GLY A 356 -6.85 7.87 -6.53
N GLU A 357 -7.08 7.52 -5.26
CA GLU A 357 -7.80 8.34 -4.26
C GLU A 357 -7.48 9.85 -4.30
N TYR A 358 -6.23 10.21 -4.56
CA TYR A 358 -5.74 11.60 -4.51
C TYR A 358 -5.71 12.29 -5.87
N LEU A 359 -6.05 11.56 -6.94
CA LEU A 359 -6.06 12.11 -8.28
C LEU A 359 -7.29 12.99 -8.50
N ALA A 360 -7.13 14.04 -9.31
CA ALA A 360 -8.16 15.03 -9.57
C ALA A 360 -9.53 14.43 -9.98
N PRO A 361 -9.63 13.45 -10.90
CA PRO A 361 -10.92 12.88 -11.30
C PRO A 361 -11.71 12.25 -10.14
N VAL A 362 -11.02 11.69 -9.14
CA VAL A 362 -11.62 11.11 -7.94
C VAL A 362 -11.92 12.20 -6.92
N ALA A 363 -10.94 13.06 -6.60
CA ALA A 363 -11.06 14.08 -5.57
C ALA A 363 -12.16 15.13 -5.89
N THR A 364 -12.37 15.45 -7.16
CA THR A 364 -13.33 16.47 -7.63
C THR A 364 -14.72 15.91 -7.94
N LEU A 365 -14.94 14.60 -7.76
CA LEU A 365 -16.21 13.98 -8.09
C LEU A 365 -17.36 14.64 -7.29
N SER A 366 -18.46 14.96 -7.96
CA SER A 366 -19.59 15.67 -7.34
C SER A 366 -20.20 14.87 -6.18
N LEU A 367 -20.59 15.56 -5.10
CA LEU A 367 -21.24 14.93 -3.94
C LEU A 367 -22.55 14.23 -4.31
N GLU A 368 -23.29 14.73 -5.29
CA GLU A 368 -24.54 14.10 -5.77
C GLU A 368 -24.29 12.68 -6.30
N LYS A 369 -23.34 12.52 -7.23
CA LYS A 369 -22.94 11.20 -7.74
C LYS A 369 -22.46 10.28 -6.62
N LYS A 370 -21.64 10.79 -5.69
CA LYS A 370 -21.18 10.01 -4.53
C LYS A 370 -22.33 9.54 -3.65
N ARG A 371 -23.32 10.40 -3.37
CA ARG A 371 -24.50 10.06 -2.56
C ARG A 371 -25.37 8.99 -3.21
N ARG A 372 -25.58 9.05 -4.53
CA ARG A 372 -26.31 8.00 -5.26
C ARG A 372 -25.68 6.62 -5.05
N ILE A 373 -24.35 6.55 -5.07
CA ILE A 373 -23.62 5.31 -4.76
C ILE A 373 -23.71 4.96 -3.28
N ALA A 374 -23.57 5.93 -2.38
CA ALA A 374 -23.65 5.70 -0.94
C ALA A 374 -25.00 5.10 -0.52
N ASP A 375 -26.09 5.62 -1.07
CA ASP A 375 -27.45 5.13 -0.77
C ASP A 375 -27.66 3.72 -1.35
N TYR A 376 -27.22 3.49 -2.59
CA TYR A 376 -27.25 2.15 -3.19
C TYR A 376 -26.45 1.12 -2.38
N VAL A 377 -25.21 1.46 -1.99
CA VAL A 377 -24.33 0.58 -1.20
C VAL A 377 -24.91 0.32 0.20
N ARG A 378 -25.56 1.33 0.81
CA ARG A 378 -26.26 1.17 2.10
C ARG A 378 -27.40 0.16 1.99
N ASP A 379 -28.28 0.31 1.00
CA ASP A 379 -29.40 -0.60 0.75
C ASP A 379 -28.89 -2.02 0.45
N LEU A 380 -27.79 -2.14 -0.30
CA LEU A 380 -27.14 -3.42 -0.58
C LEU A 380 -26.59 -4.07 0.70
N HIS A 381 -25.91 -3.32 1.57
CA HIS A 381 -25.45 -3.84 2.87
C HIS A 381 -26.60 -4.28 3.76
N GLU A 382 -27.70 -3.51 3.79
CA GLU A 382 -28.89 -3.87 4.56
C GLU A 382 -29.51 -5.16 4.05
N LEU A 383 -29.62 -5.33 2.73
CA LEU A 383 -30.11 -6.56 2.09
C LEU A 383 -29.30 -7.79 2.53
N TYR A 384 -27.97 -7.69 2.57
CA TYR A 384 -27.13 -8.78 3.08
C TYR A 384 -27.37 -9.06 4.57
N GLY A 385 -27.54 -8.01 5.37
CA GLY A 385 -27.89 -8.13 6.77
C GLY A 385 -29.21 -8.90 6.99
N THR A 386 -30.24 -8.61 6.19
CA THR A 386 -31.54 -9.30 6.29
C THR A 386 -31.47 -10.75 5.83
N LEU A 387 -30.68 -11.05 4.80
CA LEU A 387 -30.39 -12.43 4.37
C LEU A 387 -29.69 -13.25 5.45
N GLN A 388 -28.69 -12.67 6.12
CA GLN A 388 -28.00 -13.32 7.23
C GLN A 388 -28.93 -13.55 8.43
N ALA A 389 -29.81 -12.60 8.70
CA ALA A 389 -30.85 -12.71 9.72
C ALA A 389 -32.01 -13.63 9.34
N ARG A 390 -32.03 -14.17 8.10
CA ARG A 390 -33.13 -14.98 7.53
C ARG A 390 -34.49 -14.25 7.54
N ASP A 391 -34.46 -12.93 7.48
CA ASP A 391 -35.66 -12.10 7.34
C ASP A 391 -35.99 -11.91 5.86
N TYR A 392 -36.62 -12.92 5.26
CA TYR A 392 -36.88 -12.90 3.81
C TYR A 392 -37.98 -11.91 3.42
N THR A 393 -38.86 -11.51 4.34
CA THR A 393 -39.85 -10.45 4.09
C THR A 393 -39.14 -9.14 3.80
N LYS A 394 -38.28 -8.69 4.72
CA LYS A 394 -37.51 -7.46 4.52
C LYS A 394 -36.51 -7.57 3.38
N THR A 395 -35.96 -8.77 3.16
CA THR A 395 -35.08 -9.04 2.01
C THR A 395 -35.81 -8.82 0.68
N GLN A 396 -37.06 -9.29 0.54
CA GLN A 396 -37.87 -9.08 -0.66
C GLN A 396 -38.16 -7.59 -0.91
N GLU A 397 -38.48 -6.83 0.14
CA GLU A 397 -38.70 -5.38 0.05
C GLU A 397 -37.46 -4.63 -0.44
N LEU A 398 -36.30 -4.93 0.15
CA LEU A 398 -35.01 -4.33 -0.24
C LEU A 398 -34.58 -4.74 -1.65
N ALA A 399 -34.73 -6.02 -2.02
CA ALA A 399 -34.42 -6.49 -3.36
C ALA A 399 -35.29 -5.81 -4.41
N THR A 400 -36.58 -5.59 -4.12
CA THR A 400 -37.49 -4.87 -5.02
C THR A 400 -37.07 -3.41 -5.15
N ARG A 401 -36.69 -2.74 -4.06
CA ARG A 401 -36.16 -1.37 -4.09
C ARG A 401 -34.86 -1.26 -4.88
N LEU A 402 -33.93 -2.21 -4.71
CA LEU A 402 -32.67 -2.21 -5.44
C LEU A 402 -32.86 -2.40 -6.95
N LYS A 403 -33.83 -3.25 -7.36
CA LYS A 403 -34.23 -3.41 -8.78
C LYS A 403 -34.77 -2.11 -9.41
N THR A 404 -35.45 -1.27 -8.63
CA THR A 404 -36.00 0.00 -9.16
C THR A 404 -34.93 1.09 -9.23
N VAL A 405 -34.00 1.10 -8.27
CA VAL A 405 -32.95 2.12 -8.16
C VAL A 405 -31.77 1.84 -9.09
N ALA A 406 -31.42 0.56 -9.31
CA ALA A 406 -30.29 0.15 -10.13
C ALA A 406 -30.71 -0.87 -11.20
N ARG A 407 -30.57 -0.48 -12.47
CA ARG A 407 -30.99 -1.30 -13.63
C ARG A 407 -30.20 -2.60 -13.75
N ASP A 408 -28.94 -2.58 -13.32
CA ASP A 408 -27.98 -3.68 -13.44
C ASP A 408 -27.81 -4.47 -12.12
N PHE A 409 -28.72 -4.29 -11.16
CA PHE A 409 -28.69 -5.04 -9.92
C PHE A 409 -28.78 -6.55 -10.18
N PRO A 410 -27.84 -7.38 -9.66
CA PRO A 410 -27.80 -8.82 -9.91
C PRO A 410 -28.86 -9.58 -9.09
N SER A 411 -30.13 -9.37 -9.41
CA SER A 411 -31.22 -9.88 -8.59
C SER A 411 -31.40 -11.40 -8.63
N SER A 412 -30.96 -12.07 -9.70
CA SER A 412 -31.23 -13.49 -9.95
C SER A 412 -30.79 -14.40 -8.80
N LYS A 413 -29.62 -14.14 -8.21
CA LYS A 413 -29.09 -14.88 -7.05
C LYS A 413 -29.93 -14.63 -5.80
N VAL A 414 -30.29 -13.37 -5.55
CA VAL A 414 -31.12 -12.97 -4.41
C VAL A 414 -32.51 -13.59 -4.52
N ASP A 415 -33.12 -13.48 -5.69
CA ASP A 415 -34.44 -14.03 -6.00
C ASP A 415 -34.46 -15.56 -5.84
N SER A 416 -33.41 -16.23 -6.32
CA SER A 416 -33.26 -17.68 -6.21
C SER A 416 -33.05 -18.14 -4.76
N ALA A 417 -32.24 -17.42 -3.97
CA ALA A 417 -32.05 -17.69 -2.55
C ALA A 417 -33.35 -17.52 -1.78
N ILE A 418 -34.05 -16.40 -1.98
CA ILE A 418 -35.36 -16.15 -1.36
C ILE A 418 -36.32 -17.29 -1.71
N ALA A 419 -36.51 -17.59 -3.00
CA ALA A 419 -37.45 -18.62 -3.45
C ALA A 419 -37.12 -20.00 -2.85
N ALA A 420 -35.85 -20.39 -2.80
CA ALA A 420 -35.43 -21.66 -2.23
C ALA A 420 -35.73 -21.75 -0.73
N TYR A 421 -35.36 -20.72 0.05
CA TYR A 421 -35.57 -20.74 1.50
C TYR A 421 -37.04 -20.61 1.90
N THR A 422 -37.81 -19.77 1.20
CA THR A 422 -39.24 -19.64 1.45
C THR A 422 -39.96 -20.95 1.12
N LEU A 423 -39.62 -21.58 -0.01
CA LEU A 423 -40.21 -22.87 -0.38
C LEU A 423 -39.84 -23.99 0.61
N ALA A 424 -38.57 -24.07 1.02
CA ALA A 424 -38.12 -25.07 1.97
C ALA A 424 -38.81 -24.92 3.34
N SER A 425 -38.97 -23.69 3.83
CA SER A 425 -39.70 -23.42 5.06
C SER A 425 -41.18 -23.78 4.92
N ASP A 426 -41.81 -23.44 3.80
CA ASP A 426 -43.22 -23.75 3.55
C ASP A 426 -43.47 -25.26 3.48
N LEU A 427 -42.61 -26.01 2.79
CA LEU A 427 -42.70 -27.47 2.72
C LEU A 427 -42.55 -28.10 4.11
N ALA A 428 -41.63 -27.62 4.94
CA ALA A 428 -41.49 -28.10 6.31
C ALA A 428 -42.74 -27.85 7.16
N ILE A 429 -43.45 -26.72 6.95
CA ILE A 429 -44.73 -26.45 7.63
C ILE A 429 -45.83 -27.39 7.13
N GLU A 430 -45.90 -27.65 5.82
CA GLU A 430 -46.88 -28.60 5.27
C GLU A 430 -46.62 -30.04 5.76
N GLU A 431 -45.36 -30.48 5.81
CA GLU A 431 -44.99 -31.75 6.43
C GLU A 431 -45.37 -31.80 7.92
N ALA A 432 -45.21 -30.70 8.65
CA ALA A 432 -45.65 -30.63 10.04
C ALA A 432 -47.17 -30.79 10.19
N LYS A 433 -47.96 -30.18 9.30
CA LYS A 433 -49.42 -30.36 9.26
C LYS A 433 -49.78 -31.82 8.96
N ALA A 434 -49.10 -32.46 8.01
CA ALA A 434 -49.31 -33.87 7.68
C ALA A 434 -49.01 -34.80 8.88
N HIS A 435 -47.89 -34.58 9.57
CA HIS A 435 -47.55 -35.33 10.79
C HIS A 435 -48.57 -35.09 11.91
N LEU A 436 -49.09 -33.88 12.07
CA LEU A 436 -50.13 -33.58 13.05
C LEU A 436 -51.43 -34.34 12.75
N LEU A 437 -51.85 -34.39 11.48
CA LEU A 437 -53.00 -35.19 11.05
C LEU A 437 -52.78 -36.70 11.27
N ALA A 438 -51.55 -37.18 11.10
CA ALA A 438 -51.15 -38.55 11.40
C ALA A 438 -50.99 -38.85 12.90
N LYS A 439 -51.24 -37.87 13.79
CA LYS A 439 -51.06 -37.94 15.24
C LYS A 439 -49.60 -38.13 15.68
N GLU A 440 -48.64 -37.76 14.83
CA GLU A 440 -47.19 -37.85 15.07
C GLU A 440 -46.64 -36.51 15.58
N SER A 441 -47.07 -36.09 16.79
CA SER A 441 -46.78 -34.76 17.35
C SER A 441 -45.29 -34.43 17.46
N ASP A 442 -44.44 -35.42 17.79
CA ASP A 442 -42.99 -35.21 17.90
C ASP A 442 -42.35 -34.88 16.55
N LYS A 443 -42.79 -35.55 15.48
CA LYS A 443 -42.30 -35.28 14.12
C LYS A 443 -42.81 -33.93 13.61
N ALA A 444 -44.06 -33.57 13.93
CA ALA A 444 -44.60 -32.26 13.60
C ALA A 444 -43.78 -31.13 14.27
N ALA A 445 -43.44 -31.29 15.56
CA ALA A 445 -42.61 -30.32 16.28
C ALA A 445 -41.21 -30.16 15.68
N GLN A 446 -40.57 -31.27 15.27
CA GLN A 446 -39.27 -31.24 14.59
C GLN A 446 -39.33 -30.46 13.27
N LYS A 447 -40.37 -30.68 12.47
CA LYS A 447 -40.56 -29.99 11.18
C LYS A 447 -40.84 -28.49 11.34
N ILE A 448 -41.62 -28.10 12.36
CA ILE A 448 -41.79 -26.67 12.69
C ILE A 448 -40.50 -26.02 13.16
N LYS A 449 -39.70 -26.72 13.97
CA LYS A 449 -38.38 -26.21 14.36
C LYS A 449 -37.50 -25.97 13.12
N ALA A 450 -37.46 -26.92 12.20
CA ALA A 450 -36.72 -26.76 10.94
C ALA A 450 -37.25 -25.60 10.10
N ALA A 451 -38.57 -25.43 10.00
CA ALA A 451 -39.18 -24.29 9.31
C ALA A 451 -38.81 -22.94 9.95
N ALA A 452 -38.90 -22.84 11.27
CA ALA A 452 -38.55 -21.64 12.03
C ALA A 452 -37.05 -21.33 11.98
N GLU A 453 -36.19 -22.34 11.89
CA GLU A 453 -34.77 -22.14 11.62
C GLU A 453 -34.57 -21.57 10.21
N LEU A 454 -35.22 -22.14 9.18
CA LEU A 454 -35.07 -21.70 7.79
C LEU A 454 -35.57 -20.27 7.56
N TRP A 455 -36.78 -19.95 8.03
CA TRP A 455 -37.41 -18.63 7.92
C TRP A 455 -38.17 -18.30 9.22
N PRO A 456 -37.52 -17.65 10.19
CA PRO A 456 -38.12 -17.35 11.50
C PRO A 456 -39.39 -16.49 11.42
N THR A 457 -39.46 -15.60 10.42
CA THR A 457 -40.57 -14.68 10.21
C THR A 457 -41.61 -15.20 9.21
N ASN A 458 -41.62 -16.50 8.89
CA ASN A 458 -42.61 -17.08 7.97
C ASN A 458 -44.04 -16.90 8.53
N PRO A 459 -44.95 -16.18 7.82
CA PRO A 459 -46.32 -15.97 8.30
C PRO A 459 -47.08 -17.28 8.53
N LYS A 460 -46.78 -18.36 7.80
CA LYS A 460 -47.43 -19.67 7.95
C LYS A 460 -47.11 -20.35 9.28
N LEU A 461 -46.04 -19.96 9.98
CA LEU A 461 -45.78 -20.46 11.34
C LEU A 461 -46.86 -19.99 12.33
N SER A 462 -47.36 -18.77 12.14
CA SER A 462 -48.46 -18.23 12.95
C SER A 462 -49.77 -18.99 12.66
N GLU A 463 -50.04 -19.30 11.39
CA GLU A 463 -51.18 -20.12 10.97
C GLU A 463 -51.10 -21.55 11.51
N PHE A 464 -49.90 -22.15 11.54
CA PHE A 464 -49.73 -23.46 12.15
C PHE A 464 -50.01 -23.42 13.65
N ARG A 465 -49.56 -22.38 14.36
CA ARG A 465 -49.80 -22.22 15.80
C ARG A 465 -51.30 -22.09 16.12
N THR A 466 -52.05 -21.34 15.32
CA THR A 466 -53.52 -21.21 15.50
C THR A 466 -54.24 -22.53 15.20
N LEU A 467 -53.78 -23.29 14.20
CA LEU A 467 -54.30 -24.64 13.92
C LEU A 467 -54.08 -25.57 15.12
N VAL A 468 -52.87 -25.60 15.69
CA VAL A 468 -52.57 -26.42 16.88
C VAL A 468 -53.46 -26.03 18.05
N SER A 469 -53.55 -24.73 18.39
CA SER A 469 -54.37 -24.29 19.53
C SER A 469 -55.85 -24.66 19.38
N ASN A 470 -56.39 -24.53 18.17
CA ASN A 470 -57.78 -24.90 17.89
C ASN A 470 -57.97 -26.41 17.97
N SER A 471 -57.02 -27.21 17.46
CA SER A 471 -57.08 -28.66 17.53
C SER A 471 -56.99 -29.20 18.97
N SER A 472 -56.16 -28.60 19.84
CA SER A 472 -56.06 -28.97 21.26
C SER A 472 -57.37 -28.68 22.02
N GLY A 473 -58.03 -27.56 21.70
CA GLY A 473 -59.35 -27.24 22.23
C GLY A 473 -60.40 -28.29 21.86
N ILE A 474 -60.44 -28.69 20.59
CA ILE A 474 -61.36 -29.72 20.07
C ILE A 474 -61.09 -31.08 20.69
N VAL A 475 -59.83 -31.49 20.84
CA VAL A 475 -59.48 -32.78 21.48
C VAL A 475 -59.87 -32.80 22.95
N THR A 476 -59.67 -31.69 23.67
CA THR A 476 -60.06 -31.58 25.09
C THR A 476 -61.56 -31.67 25.24
N ALA A 477 -62.32 -30.93 24.43
CA ALA A 477 -63.78 -30.95 24.44
C ALA A 477 -64.36 -32.33 24.03
N ARG A 478 -63.71 -33.04 23.09
CA ARG A 478 -64.08 -34.41 22.72
C ARG A 478 -63.82 -35.42 23.85
N ASN A 479 -62.64 -35.37 24.48
CA ASN A 479 -62.32 -36.26 25.62
C ASN A 479 -63.23 -35.99 26.81
N ASP A 480 -63.55 -34.71 27.06
CA ASP A 480 -64.53 -34.32 28.08
C ASP A 480 -65.92 -34.85 27.75
N PHE A 481 -66.34 -34.79 26.50
CA PHE A 481 -67.62 -35.35 26.05
C PHE A 481 -67.67 -36.88 26.24
N ASP A 482 -66.63 -37.60 25.81
CA ASP A 482 -66.54 -39.06 25.99
C ASP A 482 -66.58 -39.45 27.47
N ARG A 483 -65.88 -38.69 28.33
CA ARG A 483 -65.94 -38.84 29.79
C ARG A 483 -67.34 -38.58 30.33
N LEU A 484 -67.95 -37.45 29.98
CA LEU A 484 -69.28 -37.06 30.47
C LEU A 484 -70.37 -38.03 30.01
N ILE A 485 -70.25 -38.62 28.81
CA ILE A 485 -71.11 -39.72 28.35
C ILE A 485 -70.92 -40.96 29.23
N SER A 486 -69.67 -41.34 29.51
CA SER A 486 -69.37 -42.53 30.33
C SER A 486 -69.85 -42.38 31.78
N GLU A 487 -69.85 -41.16 32.31
CA GLU A 487 -70.35 -40.79 33.64
C GLU A 487 -71.88 -40.58 33.66
N GLY A 488 -72.58 -40.65 32.52
CA GLY A 488 -74.03 -40.43 32.43
C GLY A 488 -74.46 -38.98 32.71
N ASN A 489 -73.55 -38.01 32.65
CA ASN A 489 -73.78 -36.63 33.03
C ASN A 489 -74.30 -35.78 31.86
N PHE A 490 -75.48 -36.14 31.35
CA PHE A 490 -76.11 -35.48 30.19
C PHE A 490 -76.46 -34.01 30.43
N ARG A 491 -76.64 -33.60 31.70
CA ARG A 491 -76.95 -32.22 32.07
C ARG A 491 -75.76 -31.29 31.82
N GLU A 492 -74.55 -31.73 32.13
CA GLU A 492 -73.35 -30.93 31.91
C GLU A 492 -72.96 -30.89 30.42
N ILE A 493 -73.24 -31.96 29.66
CA ILE A 493 -73.13 -31.97 28.20
C ILE A 493 -74.03 -30.91 27.57
N ALA A 494 -75.31 -30.85 27.96
CA ALA A 494 -76.26 -29.85 27.46
C ALA A 494 -75.85 -28.42 27.84
N ARG A 495 -75.25 -28.24 29.03
CA ARG A 495 -74.74 -26.95 29.48
C ARG A 495 -73.54 -26.46 28.65
N ARG A 496 -72.63 -27.37 28.30
CA ARG A 496 -71.44 -27.12 27.47
C ARG A 496 -71.68 -27.36 25.98
N GLN A 497 -72.94 -27.41 25.52
CA GLN A 497 -73.31 -27.79 24.16
C GLN A 497 -72.58 -26.99 23.07
N TYR A 498 -72.33 -25.69 23.27
CA TYR A 498 -71.66 -24.85 22.29
C TYR A 498 -70.14 -25.07 22.21
N GLU A 499 -69.56 -25.62 23.27
CA GLU A 499 -68.14 -26.01 23.34
C GLU A 499 -67.93 -27.43 22.79
N ILE A 500 -68.91 -28.32 22.98
CA ILE A 500 -68.86 -29.73 22.60
C ILE A 500 -69.34 -29.96 21.15
N ALA A 501 -70.35 -29.22 20.68
CA ALA A 501 -70.94 -29.41 19.34
C ALA A 501 -69.94 -29.38 18.17
N PRO A 502 -68.86 -28.58 18.17
CA PRO A 502 -67.85 -28.60 17.11
C PRO A 502 -66.96 -29.85 17.08
N THR A 503 -67.08 -30.74 18.08
CA THR A 503 -66.19 -31.90 18.29
C THR A 503 -66.84 -33.26 17.98
N ILE A 504 -68.16 -33.25 17.73
CA ILE A 504 -69.00 -34.37 17.28
C ILE A 504 -69.04 -34.33 15.76
#